data_AF-A0A4Y2ERI3-F1
#
_entry.id   AF-A0A4Y2ERI3-F1
#
_cell.length_a   1.000
_cell.length_b   1.000
_cell.length_c   1.000
_cell.angle_alpha   90.00
_cell.angle_beta   90.00
_cell.angle_gamma   90.00
#
_symmetry.space_group_name_H-M   'P 1'
#
loop_
_entity.id
_entity.type
_entity.pdbx_description
1 polymer ?
#
loop_
_entity_poly.entity_id
_entity_poly.type
_entity_poly.pdbx_seq_one_letter_code
_entity_poly.pdbx_strand_id
1 'polypeptide(L)' 'TTITLEDGKLLQKQSGDKEVTIIREVEGDVMKTICKVDDIVSTRVYNRCE' A
#
# COMPACT_ATOMS: atom_id res chain seq x y z
N THR A 1 9.42 5.26 -9.53
CA THR A 1 8.63 4.35 -8.67
C THR A 1 9.45 3.13 -8.37
N THR A 2 9.54 2.74 -7.10
CA THR A 2 10.25 1.55 -6.64
C THR A 2 9.29 0.70 -5.82
N ILE A 3 9.36 -0.62 -6.00
CA ILE A 3 8.53 -1.58 -5.28
C ILE A 3 9.46 -2.55 -4.57
N THR A 4 9.29 -2.70 -3.25
CA THR A 4 10.03 -3.65 -2.41
C THR A 4 9.05 -4.51 -1.62
N LEU A 5 9.51 -5.72 -1.25
CA LEU A 5 8.80 -6.60 -0.32
C LEU A 5 9.58 -6.61 0.99
N GLU A 6 9.01 -6.01 2.03
CA GLU A 6 9.64 -5.82 3.33
C GLU A 6 8.66 -6.31 4.41
N ASP A 7 9.09 -7.21 5.30
CA ASP A 7 8.28 -7.77 6.38
C ASP A 7 6.93 -8.35 5.94
N GLY A 8 6.89 -8.98 4.76
CA GLY A 8 5.66 -9.55 4.18
C GLY A 8 4.68 -8.51 3.60
N LYS A 9 5.06 -7.22 3.59
CA LYS A 9 4.29 -6.12 3.01
C LYS A 9 4.91 -5.66 1.70
N LEU A 10 4.06 -5.44 0.71
CA LEU A 10 4.48 -4.86 -0.55
C LEU A 10 4.48 -3.33 -0.41
N LEU A 11 5.67 -2.74 -0.36
CA LEU A 11 5.89 -1.31 -0.26
C LEU A 11 6.17 -0.73 -1.65
N GLN A 12 5.32 0.18 -2.09
CA GLN A 12 5.48 0.91 -3.34
C GLN A 12 5.70 2.39 -3.04
N LYS A 13 6.87 2.92 -3.41
CA LYS A 13 7.21 4.34 -3.30
C LYS A 13 7.19 4.98 -4.69
N GLN A 14 6.36 6.00 -4.88
CA GLN A 14 6.33 6.81 -6.08
C GLN A 14 6.96 8.16 -5.78
N SER A 15 8.01 8.49 -6.52
CA SER A 15 8.69 9.78 -6.47
C SER A 15 8.31 10.55 -7.73
N GLY A 16 7.78 11.75 -7.55
CA GLY A 16 7.35 12.69 -8.59
C GLY A 16 7.21 14.08 -7.97
N ASP A 17 6.15 14.83 -8.30
CA ASP A 17 5.87 16.13 -7.67
C ASP A 17 5.63 16.03 -6.15
N LYS A 18 5.15 14.87 -5.70
CA LYS A 18 5.00 14.50 -4.29
C LYS A 18 5.47 13.08 -4.08
N GLU A 19 5.90 12.77 -2.85
CA GLU A 19 6.17 11.39 -2.46
C GLU A 19 4.86 10.70 -2.06
N VAL A 20 4.56 9.61 -2.76
CA VAL A 20 3.40 8.76 -2.46
C VAL A 20 3.91 7.41 -1.99
N THR A 21 3.43 6.96 -0.83
CA THR A 21 3.71 5.63 -0.30
C THR A 21 2.44 4.79 -0.33
N ILE A 22 2.50 3.63 -0.97
CA ILE A 22 1.41 2.64 -1.01
C ILE A 22 1.92 1.36 -0.36
N ILE A 23 1.26 0.93 0.70
CA ILE A 23 1.56 -0.31 1.43
C ILE A 23 0.43 -1.28 1.17
N ARG A 24 0.76 -2.50 0.74
CA ARG A 24 -0.21 -3.60 0.65
C ARG A 24 0.20 -4.72 1.57
N GLU A 25 -0.74 -5.15 2.40
CA GLU A 25 -0.58 -6.22 3.38
C GLU A 25 -1.76 -7.18 3.23
N VAL A 26 -1.47 -8.48 3.22
CA VAL A 26 -2.49 -9.53 3.13
C VAL A 26 -2.56 -10.21 4.49
N GLU A 27 -3.73 -10.17 5.10
CA GLU A 27 -4.03 -10.83 6.36
C GLU A 27 -5.22 -11.77 6.11
N GLY A 28 -4.94 -13.08 6.02
CA GLY A 28 -5.95 -14.08 5.68
C GLY A 28 -6.54 -13.89 4.28
N ASP A 29 -7.85 -13.65 4.21
CA ASP A 29 -8.61 -13.44 2.95
C ASP A 29 -8.87 -11.97 2.62
N VAL A 30 -8.19 -11.07 3.32
CA VAL A 30 -8.34 -9.63 3.13
C VAL A 30 -6.99 -9.03 2.75
N MET A 31 -6.99 -8.16 1.75
CA MET A 31 -5.86 -7.29 1.45
C MET A 31 -6.18 -5.87 1.94
N LYS A 32 -5.31 -5.35 2.81
CA LYS A 32 -5.34 -3.96 3.24
C LYS A 32 -4.35 -3.16 2.42
N THR A 33 -4.83 -2.09 1.79
CA THR A 33 -4.00 -1.11 1.09
C THR A 33 -4.04 0.23 1.81
N ILE A 34 -2.88 0.76 2.16
CA ILE A 34 -2.72 2.07 2.80
C ILE A 34 -1.95 2.97 1.84
N CYS A 35 -2.58 4.05 1.39
CA CYS A 35 -1.94 5.09 0.59
C CYS A 35 -1.69 6.33 1.46
N LYS A 36 -0.48 6.86 1.42
CA LYS A 36 -0.07 8.06 2.15
C LYS A 36 0.54 9.08 1.20
N VAL A 37 0.10 10.33 1.33
CA VAL A 37 0.66 11.51 0.66
C VAL A 37 0.60 12.66 1.64
N ASP A 38 1.74 13.25 1.98
CA ASP A 38 1.84 14.27 3.03
C ASP A 38 1.13 13.79 4.32
N ASP A 39 0.19 14.58 4.85
CA ASP A 39 -0.62 14.26 6.03
C ASP A 39 -1.91 13.48 5.70
N ILE A 40 -2.14 13.14 4.43
CA ILE A 40 -3.35 12.46 3.97
C ILE A 40 -3.12 10.95 3.95
N VAL A 41 -4.02 10.21 4.62
CA VAL A 41 -4.02 8.75 4.68
C VAL A 41 -5.33 8.20 4.11
N SER A 42 -5.23 7.31 3.13
CA SER A 42 -6.35 6.55 2.58
C SER A 42 -6.17 5.07 2.90
N THR A 43 -7.20 4.43 3.44
CA THR A 43 -7.22 2.98 3.72
C THR A 43 -8.30 2.33 2.86
N ARG A 44 -7.92 1.30 2.10
CA ARG A 44 -8.83 0.51 1.27
C ARG A 44 -8.71 -0.96 1.67
N VAL A 45 -9.84 -1.62 1.86
CA VAL A 45 -9.93 -3.02 2.27
C VAL A 45 -10.55 -3.81 1.12
N TYR A 46 -9.88 -4.87 0.69
CA TYR A 46 -10.29 -5.71 -0.41
C TYR A 46 -10.51 -7.13 0.10
N ASN A 47 -11.71 -7.67 -0.11
CA ASN A 47 -11.98 -9.08 0.11
C ASN A 47 -11.42 -9.88 -1.07
N ARG A 48 -10.89 -11.08 -0.80
CA ARG A 48 -10.56 -12.05 -1.85
C ARG A 48 -11.82 -12.32 -2.68
N CYS A 49 -11.70 -12.17 -4.00
CA CYS A 49 -12.72 -12.60 -4.94
C CYS A 49 -12.35 -13.99 -5.42
N GLU A 50 -13.28 -14.93 -5.31
CA GLU A 50 -13.19 -16.27 -5.93
C GLU A 50 -13.54 -16.22 -7.42
#